data_AF-A0A4W5PPY5-F1
#
_entry.id   AF-A0A4W5PPY5-F1
#
_cell.length_a   1.000
_cell.length_b   1.000
_cell.length_c   1.000
_cell.angle_alpha   90.00
_cell.angle_beta   90.00
_cell.angle_gamma   90.00
#
_symmetry.space_group_name_H-M   'P 1'
#
loop_
_entity.id
_entity.type
_entity.pdbx_description
1 polymer ?
#
loop_
_entity_poly.entity_id
_entity_poly.type
_entity_poly.pdbx_seq_one_letter_code
_entity_poly.pdbx_strand_id
1 'polypeptide(L)'
;MAPERISGEQYGIHSDVWSVGISFMELALGAFPYPQIQKNQGSLMPLQLLQCIVDEDPPILPVGQFSQTFVHFITQCMKRLPKERPAPNNLMRMH
;
A
#
# COMPACT_ATOMS: atom_id res chain seq x y z
N MET A 1 -3.46 -3.02 -6.57
CA MET A 1 -2.65 -4.18 -6.96
C MET A 1 -1.27 -4.03 -6.34
N ALA A 2 -0.63 -5.13 -5.96
CA ALA A 2 0.74 -5.08 -5.44
C ALA A 2 1.78 -4.93 -6.59
N PRO A 3 2.92 -4.25 -6.37
CA PRO A 3 3.90 -3.94 -7.42
C PRO A 3 4.40 -5.16 -8.22
N GLU A 4 4.65 -6.27 -7.52
CA GLU A 4 5.11 -7.52 -8.09
C GLU A 4 4.10 -8.10 -9.09
N ARG A 5 2.80 -7.98 -8.77
CA ARG A 5 1.72 -8.52 -9.63
C ARG A 5 1.50 -7.64 -10.87
N ILE A 6 1.85 -6.36 -10.79
CA ILE A 6 1.83 -5.44 -11.94
C ILE A 6 3.03 -5.72 -12.85
N SER A 7 4.18 -6.04 -12.25
CA SER A 7 5.43 -6.35 -12.95
C SER A 7 5.46 -7.75 -13.59
N GLY A 8 4.39 -8.54 -13.41
CA GLY A 8 4.28 -9.90 -13.95
C GLY A 8 4.95 -10.98 -13.10
N GLU A 9 5.37 -10.67 -11.88
CA GLU A 9 5.91 -11.66 -10.94
C GLU A 9 4.78 -12.53 -10.34
N GLN A 10 5.18 -13.64 -9.71
CA GLN A 10 4.24 -14.59 -9.13
C GLN A 10 3.48 -13.98 -7.95
N TYR A 11 2.15 -13.98 -8.06
CA TYR A 11 1.28 -13.60 -6.97
C TYR A 11 1.40 -14.57 -5.78
N GLY A 12 1.31 -14.03 -4.57
CA GLY A 12 1.27 -14.82 -3.34
C GLY A 12 0.62 -14.06 -2.20
N ILE A 13 0.61 -14.67 -1.01
CA ILE A 13 -0.05 -14.10 0.18
C ILE A 13 0.46 -12.70 0.55
N HIS A 14 1.72 -12.39 0.26
CA HIS A 14 2.31 -11.08 0.50
C HIS A 14 1.70 -9.98 -0.40
N SER A 15 1.18 -10.33 -1.58
CA SER A 15 0.44 -9.41 -2.44
C SER A 15 -0.90 -8.98 -1.84
N ASP A 16 -1.54 -9.86 -1.05
CA ASP A 16 -2.77 -9.53 -0.32
C ASP A 16 -2.47 -8.60 0.85
N VAL A 17 -1.36 -8.83 1.55
CA VAL A 17 -0.88 -7.96 2.63
C VAL A 17 -0.72 -6.50 2.15
N TRP A 18 -0.19 -6.30 0.94
CA TRP A 18 -0.13 -4.97 0.33
C TRP A 18 -1.52 -4.37 0.13
N SER A 19 -2.45 -5.16 -0.42
CA SER A 19 -3.82 -4.71 -0.70
C SER A 19 -4.55 -4.33 0.59
N VAL A 20 -4.33 -5.09 1.67
CA VAL A 20 -4.79 -4.75 3.02
C VAL A 20 -4.21 -3.40 3.47
N GLY A 21 -2.90 -3.19 3.34
CA GLY A 21 -2.26 -1.92 3.69
C GLY A 21 -2.89 -0.72 2.98
N ILE A 22 -3.12 -0.83 1.68
CA ILE A 22 -3.80 0.22 0.88
C ILE A 22 -5.22 0.46 1.38
N SER A 23 -6.03 -0.59 1.57
CA SER A 23 -7.43 -0.45 2.02
C SER A 23 -7.53 0.20 3.41
N PHE A 24 -6.69 -0.20 4.36
CA PHE A 24 -6.68 0.42 5.68
C PHE A 24 -6.23 1.88 5.62
N MET A 25 -5.26 2.20 4.77
CA MET A 25 -4.81 3.58 4.58
C MET A 25 -5.90 4.45 3.95
N GLU A 26 -6.61 3.93 2.94
CA GLU A 26 -7.76 4.60 2.32
C GLU A 26 -8.87 4.88 3.33
N LEU A 27 -9.21 3.91 4.17
CA LEU A 27 -10.21 4.06 5.23
C LEU A 27 -9.77 5.10 6.27
N ALA A 28 -8.49 5.09 6.65
CA ALA A 28 -7.94 6.00 7.65
C ALA A 28 -7.84 7.45 7.16
N LEU A 29 -7.51 7.65 5.89
CA LEU A 29 -7.40 8.98 5.27
C LEU A 29 -8.74 9.49 4.71
N GLY A 30 -9.73 8.61 4.55
CA GLY A 30 -10.99 8.90 3.86
C GLY A 30 -10.83 9.12 2.36
N ALA A 31 -9.66 8.82 1.80
CA ALA A 31 -9.31 9.08 0.41
C ALA A 31 -8.20 8.14 -0.05
N PHE A 32 -8.19 7.76 -1.33
CA PHE A 32 -7.22 6.80 -1.86
C PHE A 32 -5.78 7.33 -1.72
N PRO A 33 -4.83 6.54 -1.18
CA PRO A 33 -3.53 7.05 -0.71
C PRO A 33 -2.54 7.50 -1.79
N TYR A 34 -2.90 7.39 -3.07
CA TYR A 34 -2.11 7.94 -4.17
C TYR A 34 -2.70 9.28 -4.63
N PRO A 35 -2.10 10.43 -4.23
CA PRO A 35 -2.68 11.76 -4.45
C PRO A 35 -2.75 12.16 -5.92
N GLN A 36 -1.93 11.52 -6.77
CA GLN A 36 -1.98 11.73 -8.22
C GLN A 36 -3.41 11.51 -8.74
N ILE A 37 -4.11 10.46 -8.26
CA ILE A 37 -5.49 10.15 -8.66
C ILE A 37 -6.46 11.27 -8.32
N GLN A 38 -6.24 11.93 -7.18
CA GLN A 38 -7.18 12.92 -6.65
C GLN A 38 -7.02 14.30 -7.31
N LYS A 39 -5.79 14.66 -7.71
CA LYS A 39 -5.50 15.97 -8.33
C LYS A 39 -5.97 16.05 -9.79
N ASN A 40 -5.99 14.91 -10.49
CA ASN A 40 -6.55 14.83 -11.84
C ASN A 40 -8.00 14.34 -11.77
N GLN A 41 -8.94 15.26 -11.54
CA GLN A 41 -10.40 15.03 -11.69
C GLN A 41 -10.82 14.64 -13.13
N GLY A 42 -9.89 14.23 -14.00
CA GLY A 42 -10.11 14.00 -15.43
C GLY A 42 -9.33 12.85 -16.05
N SER A 43 -8.86 11.87 -15.27
CA SER A 43 -8.16 10.62 -15.69
C SER A 43 -6.66 10.65 -15.43
N LEU A 44 -6.23 10.05 -14.31
CA LEU A 44 -5.09 9.15 -14.46
C LEU A 44 -5.60 7.95 -15.22
N MET A 45 -5.01 7.72 -16.39
CA MET A 45 -5.25 6.48 -17.10
C MET A 45 -4.85 5.33 -16.17
N PRO A 46 -5.64 4.24 -16.05
CA PRO A 46 -5.32 3.12 -15.18
C PRO A 46 -3.86 2.66 -15.27
N LEU A 47 -3.25 2.75 -16.46
CA LEU A 47 -1.84 2.46 -16.70
C LEU A 47 -0.86 3.35 -15.92
N GLN A 48 -1.13 4.65 -15.79
CA GLN A 48 -0.25 5.57 -15.06
C GLN A 48 -0.26 5.27 -13.57
N LEU A 49 -1.42 4.90 -13.01
CA LEU A 49 -1.49 4.44 -11.62
C LEU A 49 -0.66 3.18 -11.41
N LEU A 50 -0.77 2.22 -12.34
CA LEU A 50 0.01 0.99 -12.27
C LEU A 50 1.52 1.28 -12.33
N GLN A 51 1.95 2.23 -13.17
CA GLN A 51 3.33 2.72 -13.19
C GLN A 51 3.73 3.34 -11.86
N CYS A 52 2.93 4.25 -11.28
CA CYS A 52 3.25 4.84 -9.98
C CYS A 52 3.40 3.77 -8.89
N ILE A 53 2.54 2.75 -8.86
CA ILE A 53 2.64 1.66 -7.88
C ILE A 53 3.95 0.87 -8.03
N VAL A 54 4.44 0.72 -9.27
CA VAL A 54 5.67 -0.03 -9.55
C VAL A 54 6.91 0.81 -9.33
N ASP A 55 6.92 2.06 -9.77
CA ASP A 55 8.12 2.88 -9.92
C ASP A 55 8.37 3.81 -8.73
N GLU A 56 7.31 4.42 -8.20
CA GLU A 56 7.38 5.39 -7.08
C GLU A 56 7.47 4.69 -5.72
N ASP A 57 7.81 5.47 -4.70
CA ASP A 57 7.77 5.00 -3.31
C ASP A 57 6.32 4.75 -2.86
N PRO A 58 6.10 3.74 -2.00
CA PRO A 58 4.78 3.47 -1.43
C PRO A 58 4.28 4.67 -0.61
N PRO A 59 2.96 4.91 -0.58
CA PRO A 59 2.40 5.96 0.25
C PRO A 59 2.69 5.70 1.73
N ILE A 60 2.83 6.79 2.49
CA ILE A 60 3.08 6.78 3.93
C ILE A 60 1.96 7.53 4.66
N LEU A 61 1.65 7.09 5.88
CA LEU A 61 0.70 7.79 6.72
C LEU A 61 1.28 9.14 7.20
N PRO A 62 0.46 10.19 7.32
CA PRO A 62 0.84 11.45 7.94
C PRO A 62 1.37 11.26 9.37
N VAL A 63 2.50 11.89 9.66
CA VAL A 63 3.13 11.83 10.97
C VAL A 63 2.24 12.53 12.01
N GLY A 64 2.08 11.91 13.17
CA GLY A 64 1.39 12.50 14.32
C GLY A 64 -0.14 12.45 14.29
N GLN A 65 -0.76 11.91 13.23
CA GLN A 65 -2.22 11.77 13.13
C GLN A 65 -2.75 10.43 13.65
N PHE A 66 -1.89 9.40 13.67
CA PHE A 66 -2.27 8.04 13.99
C PHE A 66 -1.39 7.44 15.08
N SER A 67 -1.87 6.38 15.73
CA SER A 67 -1.11 5.65 16.74
C SER A 67 0.15 5.02 16.13
N GLN A 68 1.22 4.93 16.92
CA GLN A 68 2.47 4.32 16.46
C GLN A 68 2.28 2.86 16.01
N THR A 69 1.43 2.10 16.71
CA THR A 69 1.08 0.73 16.33
C THR A 69 0.43 0.68 14.94
N PHE A 70 -0.51 1.59 14.64
CA PHE A 70 -1.15 1.64 13.33
C PHE A 70 -0.19 2.07 12.22
N VAL A 71 0.62 3.09 12.48
CA VAL A 71 1.66 3.53 11.53
C VAL A 71 2.63 2.38 11.25
N HIS A 72 3.10 1.68 12.29
CA HIS A 72 3.98 0.53 12.15
C HIS A 72 3.33 -0.59 11.33
N PHE A 73 2.09 -0.97 11.64
CA PHE A 73 1.34 -1.97 10.89
C PHE A 73 1.28 -1.64 9.40
N ILE A 74 0.90 -0.41 9.05
CA ILE A 74 0.81 0.04 7.67
C ILE A 74 2.19 0.06 6.99
N THR A 75 3.23 0.55 7.68
CA THR A 75 4.61 0.52 7.15
C THR A 75 5.07 -0.90 6.83
N GLN A 76 4.70 -1.90 7.64
CA GLN A 76 5.03 -3.29 7.37
C GLN A 76 4.29 -3.86 6.14
N CYS A 77 3.02 -3.48 5.96
CA CYS A 77 2.24 -3.86 4.78
C CYS A 77 2.75 -3.22 3.49
N MET A 78 3.25 -1.99 3.57
CA MET A 78 3.64 -1.15 2.44
C MET A 78 5.10 -1.34 1.99
N LYS A 79 5.79 -2.42 2.38
CA LYS A 79 7.13 -2.70 1.86
C LYS A 79 7.07 -3.10 0.38
N ARG A 80 7.94 -2.51 -0.44
CA ARG A 80 7.98 -2.75 -1.90
C ARG A 80 8.25 -4.22 -2.21
N LEU A 81 9.28 -4.81 -1.59
CA LEU A 81 9.63 -6.20 -1.81
C LEU A 81 8.67 -7.16 -1.09
N PRO A 82 8.02 -8.11 -1.79
CA PRO A 82 7.07 -9.03 -1.18
C PRO A 82 7.66 -9.84 -0.03
N LYS A 83 8.93 -10.24 -0.16
CA LYS A 83 9.67 -11.04 0.84
C LYS A 83 9.89 -10.32 2.17
N GLU A 84 9.88 -8.99 2.15
CA GLU A 84 10.05 -8.20 3.37
C GLU A 84 8.72 -7.97 4.10
N ARG A 85 7.59 -8.15 3.40
CA ARG A 85 6.27 -8.03 4.00
C ARG A 85 6.03 -9.22 4.93
N PRO A 86 5.58 -8.99 6.17
CA PRO A 86 5.21 -10.08 7.07
C PRO A 86 4.07 -10.94 6.48
N ALA A 87 4.05 -12.22 6.82
CA ALA A 87 2.87 -13.06 6.60
C ALA A 87 1.69 -12.59 7.48
N PRO A 88 0.44 -12.88 7.12
CA PRO A 88 -0.73 -12.46 7.89
C PRO A 88 -0.68 -12.82 9.38
N ASN A 89 -0.18 -14.00 9.72
CA ASN A 89 -0.02 -14.44 11.11
C ASN A 89 0.93 -13.56 11.92
N ASN A 90 1.97 -13.00 11.28
CA ASN A 90 2.91 -12.10 11.94
C ASN A 90 2.32 -10.68 12.07
N LEU A 91 1.54 -10.24 11.08
CA LEU A 91 0.81 -8.96 11.15
C LEU A 91 -0.16 -8.92 12.33
N MET A 92 -0.93 -9.99 12.54
CA MET A 92 -1.90 -10.05 13.63
C MET A 92 -1.27 -10.08 15.03
N ARG A 93 0.05 -10.30 15.12
CA ARG A 93 0.80 -10.31 16.38
C ARG A 93 1.54 -8.99 16.65
N MET A 94 1.39 -7.99 15.79
CA MET A 94 1.96 -6.66 16.01
C MET A 94 1.10 -5.93 17.05
N HIS A 95 1.63 -5.78 18.26
CA HIS A 95 1.04 -5.03 19.37
C HIS A 95 1.81 -3.74 19.61
#